data_AF-A0A7S2CHI1-F1
#
_entry.id   AF-A0A7S2CHI1-F1
#
_cell.length_a   1.000
_cell.length_b   1.000
_cell.length_c   1.000
_cell.angle_alpha   90.00
_cell.angle_beta   90.00
_cell.angle_gamma   90.00
#
_symmetry.space_group_name_H-M   'P 1'
#
loop_
_entity.id
_entity.type
_entity.pdbx_description
1 polymer ?
#
loop_
_entity_poly.entity_id
_entity_poly.type
_entity_poly.pdbx_seq_one_letter_code
_entity_poly.pdbx_strand_id
1 'polypeptide(L)'
;GVAAAACMSSGDDLEDEPPTGLGDSDIPGFPTEECPEELPDVSRHHSHLVDVLKADNELYHRLRVRRTALGVGLGRCIKVGMDNRGHRLVKTLGIVAGDAECYETFREL
;
A
#
# COMPACT_ATOMS: atom_id res chain seq x y z
N GLY A 1 20.54 -21.35 53.52
CA GLY A 1 20.44 -20.64 52.24
C GLY A 1 21.06 -21.49 51.16
N VAL A 2 20.23 -22.01 50.26
CA VAL A 2 20.59 -22.43 48.90
C VAL A 2 19.26 -22.46 48.14
N ALA A 3 19.08 -21.51 47.24
CA ALA A 3 17.86 -21.35 46.45
C ALA A 3 17.85 -22.36 45.29
N ALA A 4 16.65 -22.85 44.99
CA ALA A 4 16.35 -23.77 43.91
C ALA A 4 16.61 -23.14 42.53
N ALA A 5 17.25 -23.88 41.63
CA ALA A 5 17.26 -23.60 40.20
C ALA A 5 16.24 -24.52 39.53
N ALA A 6 15.04 -23.99 39.26
CA ALA A 6 14.09 -24.62 38.37
C ALA A 6 14.47 -24.26 36.92
N CYS A 7 14.87 -25.28 36.16
CA CYS A 7 15.06 -25.16 34.72
C CYS A 7 13.68 -25.07 34.08
N MET A 8 13.23 -23.86 33.73
CA MET A 8 12.04 -23.66 32.91
C MET A 8 12.48 -23.72 31.45
N SER A 9 12.18 -24.82 30.76
CA SER A 9 12.17 -24.84 29.31
C SER A 9 10.94 -24.07 28.84
N SER A 10 11.06 -22.76 28.72
CA SER A 10 10.12 -21.98 27.93
C SER A 10 10.43 -22.26 26.47
N GLY A 11 9.50 -22.93 25.80
CA GLY A 11 9.54 -23.14 24.36
C GLY A 11 9.70 -21.82 23.65
N ASP A 12 10.72 -21.75 22.80
CA ASP A 12 10.74 -20.78 21.71
C ASP A 12 9.71 -21.28 20.68
N ASP A 13 8.43 -21.01 20.95
CA ASP A 13 7.40 -20.98 19.92
C ASP A 13 7.73 -19.80 19.00
N LEU A 14 8.69 -20.02 18.09
CA LEU A 14 8.77 -19.26 16.84
C LEU A 14 7.49 -19.60 16.08
N GLU A 15 6.41 -18.85 16.36
CA GLU A 15 5.25 -18.84 15.49
C GLU A 15 5.75 -18.44 14.10
N ASP A 16 5.53 -19.36 13.18
CA ASP A 16 5.82 -19.33 11.76
C ASP A 16 4.92 -18.28 11.09
N GLU A 17 5.04 -17.02 11.52
CA GLU A 17 4.34 -15.90 10.91
C GLU A 17 4.72 -15.91 9.43
N PRO A 18 3.74 -16.12 8.52
CA PRO A 18 4.04 -16.28 7.11
C PRO A 18 4.81 -15.04 6.64
N PRO A 19 5.78 -15.20 5.72
CA PRO A 19 6.49 -14.07 5.16
C PRO A 19 5.49 -13.01 4.72
N THR A 20 5.70 -11.76 5.17
CA THR A 20 4.79 -10.64 4.89
C THR A 20 4.41 -10.63 3.41
N GLY A 21 3.11 -10.70 3.09
CA GLY A 21 2.60 -10.75 1.71
C GLY A 21 2.16 -12.14 1.21
N LEU A 22 2.25 -13.20 2.03
CA LEU A 22 1.69 -14.53 1.75
C LEU A 22 0.39 -14.85 2.52
N GLY A 23 -0.07 -13.93 3.38
CA GLY A 23 -1.31 -14.09 4.14
C GLY A 23 -2.52 -13.41 3.48
N ASP A 24 -3.69 -13.61 4.08
CA ASP A 24 -4.97 -13.01 3.62
C ASP A 24 -5.08 -11.51 3.94
N SER A 25 -4.13 -10.97 4.71
CA SER A 25 -4.07 -9.57 5.10
C SER A 25 -3.18 -8.75 4.18
N ASP A 26 -3.58 -7.50 3.98
CA ASP A 26 -2.78 -6.56 3.22
C ASP A 26 -1.51 -6.15 3.96
N ILE A 27 -0.42 -6.00 3.20
CA ILE A 27 0.84 -5.48 3.75
C ILE A 27 0.58 -4.08 4.33
N PRO A 28 1.03 -3.78 5.57
CA PRO A 28 0.87 -2.46 6.19
C PRO A 28 1.40 -1.31 5.30
N GLY A 29 0.89 -0.10 5.52
CA GLY A 29 1.30 1.09 4.75
C GLY A 29 0.08 1.90 4.31
N PHE A 30 0.09 2.35 3.05
CA PHE A 30 -1.03 3.04 2.44
C PHE A 30 -2.27 2.14 2.41
N PRO A 31 -3.44 2.65 2.82
CA PRO A 31 -4.66 1.86 2.91
C PRO A 31 -5.24 1.53 1.53
N THR A 32 -5.76 0.32 1.41
CA THR A 32 -6.27 -0.28 0.16
C THR A 32 -7.78 -0.17 0.04
N GLU A 33 -8.48 -0.32 1.16
CA GLU A 33 -9.94 -0.27 1.25
C GLU A 33 -10.47 1.15 1.21
N GLU A 34 -9.98 2.04 2.07
CA GLU A 34 -10.41 3.43 2.17
C GLU A 34 -9.20 4.37 2.06
N CYS A 35 -9.17 5.15 0.98
CA CYS A 35 -8.18 6.19 0.80
C CYS A 35 -8.36 7.31 1.84
N PRO A 36 -7.28 7.88 2.39
CA PRO A 36 -7.37 9.08 3.22
C PRO A 36 -8.08 10.21 2.47
N GLU A 37 -8.75 11.09 3.21
CA GLU A 37 -9.48 12.22 2.61
C GLU A 37 -8.55 13.14 1.82
N GLU A 38 -7.35 13.38 2.37
CA GLU A 38 -6.29 14.17 1.77
C GLU A 38 -5.18 13.30 1.18
N LEU A 39 -4.57 13.76 0.09
CA LEU A 39 -3.40 13.10 -0.48
C LEU A 39 -2.21 13.21 0.51
N PRO A 40 -1.58 12.09 0.92
CA PRO A 40 -0.40 12.17 1.78
C PRO A 40 0.77 12.91 1.13
N ASP A 41 1.72 13.37 1.94
CA ASP A 41 2.90 14.06 1.41
C ASP A 41 3.74 13.13 0.50
N VAL A 42 3.72 13.45 -0.80
CA VAL A 42 4.50 12.79 -1.86
C VAL A 42 5.69 13.64 -2.34
N SER A 43 6.14 14.62 -1.55
CA SER A 43 7.29 15.48 -1.88
C SER A 43 8.58 14.69 -2.10
N ARG A 44 8.72 13.55 -1.42
CA ARG A 44 9.89 12.66 -1.48
C ARG A 44 9.74 11.47 -2.43
N HIS A 45 8.65 11.40 -3.18
CA HIS A 45 8.37 10.30 -4.09
C HIS A 45 8.74 10.64 -5.54
N HIS A 46 9.21 9.62 -6.25
CA HIS A 46 9.60 9.71 -7.65
C HIS A 46 8.98 8.57 -8.48
N SER A 47 7.79 8.82 -9.00
CA SER A 47 7.04 7.91 -9.89
C SER A 47 6.17 8.71 -10.86
N HIS A 48 5.74 8.08 -11.95
CA HIS A 48 4.80 8.70 -12.90
C HIS A 48 3.46 9.02 -12.27
N LEU A 49 2.96 8.14 -11.38
CA LEU A 49 1.77 8.42 -10.57
C LEU A 49 1.87 9.77 -9.86
N VAL A 50 3.00 10.05 -9.19
CA VAL A 50 3.18 11.28 -8.42
C VAL A 50 3.25 12.51 -9.32
N ASP A 51 3.81 12.40 -10.52
CA ASP A 51 3.79 13.50 -11.49
C ASP A 51 2.36 13.85 -11.92
N VAL A 52 1.53 12.84 -12.20
CA VAL A 52 0.12 13.03 -12.59
C VAL A 52 -0.70 13.63 -11.45
N LEU A 53 -0.55 13.11 -10.23
CA LEU A 53 -1.24 13.64 -9.04
C LEU A 53 -0.83 15.08 -8.72
N LYS A 54 0.43 15.48 -8.97
CA LYS A 54 0.91 16.86 -8.79
C LYS A 54 0.43 17.81 -9.91
N ALA A 55 0.12 17.28 -11.09
CA ALA A 55 -0.37 18.08 -12.21
C ALA A 55 -1.84 18.49 -12.03
N ASP A 56 -2.63 17.68 -11.32
CA ASP A 56 -4.04 17.96 -10.97
C ASP A 56 -4.31 17.59 -9.51
N ASN A 57 -4.25 18.58 -8.62
CA ASN A 57 -4.45 18.40 -7.19
C ASN A 57 -5.85 17.88 -6.81
N GLU A 58 -6.85 18.06 -7.69
CA GLU A 58 -8.21 17.59 -7.45
C GLU A 58 -8.42 16.14 -7.92
N LEU A 59 -7.50 15.60 -8.73
CA LEU A 59 -7.63 14.26 -9.32
C LEU A 59 -7.77 13.18 -8.25
N TYR A 60 -6.92 13.24 -7.22
CA TYR A 60 -6.98 12.32 -6.10
C TYR A 60 -8.36 12.33 -5.43
N HIS A 61 -8.88 13.52 -5.09
CA HIS A 61 -10.18 13.65 -4.44
C HIS A 61 -11.31 13.10 -5.31
N ARG A 62 -11.29 13.33 -6.63
CA ARG A 62 -12.32 12.81 -7.55
C ARG A 62 -12.29 11.29 -7.66
N LEU A 63 -11.11 10.68 -7.62
CA LEU A 63 -10.94 9.24 -7.86
C LEU A 63 -10.94 8.39 -6.59
N ARG A 64 -10.61 8.93 -5.42
CA ARG A 64 -10.45 8.17 -4.16
C ARG A 64 -11.69 7.36 -3.76
N VAL A 65 -12.88 7.87 -4.09
CA VAL A 65 -14.18 7.25 -3.77
C VAL A 65 -14.69 6.31 -4.86
N ARG A 66 -14.04 6.24 -6.02
CA ARG A 66 -14.46 5.36 -7.12
C ARG A 66 -14.04 3.92 -6.86
N ARG A 67 -14.88 2.98 -7.29
CA ARG A 67 -14.65 1.54 -7.19
C ARG A 67 -15.08 0.88 -8.50
N THR A 68 -14.39 -0.18 -8.89
CA THR A 68 -14.83 -1.07 -9.97
C THR A 68 -16.00 -1.93 -9.51
N ALA A 69 -16.63 -2.69 -10.42
CA ALA A 69 -17.69 -3.63 -10.09
C ALA A 69 -17.21 -4.78 -9.18
N LEU A 70 -15.91 -5.09 -9.18
CA LEU A 70 -15.29 -6.06 -8.25
C LEU A 70 -14.83 -5.42 -6.93
N GLY A 71 -15.12 -4.14 -6.72
CA GLY A 71 -14.77 -3.42 -5.50
C GLY A 71 -13.33 -2.91 -5.45
N VAL A 72 -12.57 -2.96 -6.56
CA VAL A 72 -11.19 -2.45 -6.59
C VAL A 72 -11.22 -0.92 -6.50
N GLY A 73 -10.60 -0.38 -5.46
CA GLY A 73 -10.47 1.07 -5.24
C GLY A 73 -9.14 1.63 -5.68
N LEU A 74 -9.10 2.97 -5.75
CA LEU A 74 -7.89 3.71 -6.09
C LEU A 74 -6.72 3.33 -5.16
N GLY A 75 -6.99 3.16 -3.86
CA GLY A 75 -5.96 2.85 -2.87
C GLY A 75 -5.24 1.53 -3.14
N ARG A 76 -5.99 0.49 -3.53
CA ARG A 76 -5.44 -0.78 -4.01
C ARG A 76 -4.51 -0.58 -5.21
N CYS A 77 -4.91 0.24 -6.18
CA CYS A 77 -4.13 0.49 -7.39
C CYS A 77 -2.83 1.27 -7.14
N ILE A 78 -2.86 2.27 -6.24
CA ILE A 78 -1.73 3.19 -6.02
C ILE A 78 -0.84 2.84 -4.83
N LYS A 79 -1.22 1.84 -4.01
CA LYS A 79 -0.48 1.44 -2.80
C LYS A 79 1.01 1.29 -3.06
N VAL A 80 1.38 0.63 -4.15
CA VAL A 80 2.80 0.42 -4.51
C VAL A 80 3.54 1.75 -4.71
N GLY A 81 2.92 2.75 -5.33
CA GLY A 81 3.53 4.07 -5.53
C GLY A 81 3.50 4.95 -4.28
N MET A 82 2.58 4.71 -3.35
CA MET A 82 2.50 5.45 -2.08
C MET A 82 3.47 4.91 -1.04
N ASP A 83 3.64 3.59 -0.95
CA ASP A 83 4.54 2.94 0.00
C ASP A 83 6.00 3.05 -0.44
N ASN A 84 6.26 3.10 -1.74
CA ASN A 84 7.60 3.15 -2.30
C ASN A 84 7.91 4.54 -2.86
N ARG A 85 8.87 5.23 -2.24
CA ARG A 85 9.37 6.55 -2.70
C ARG A 85 10.01 6.52 -4.10
N GLY A 86 10.26 5.34 -4.65
CA GLY A 86 10.95 5.18 -5.94
C GLY A 86 12.46 5.37 -5.83
N HIS A 87 13.11 5.58 -6.98
CA HIS A 87 14.56 5.67 -7.08
C HIS A 87 14.99 6.93 -7.84
N ARG A 88 16.08 7.58 -7.44
CA ARG A 88 16.54 8.86 -8.05
C ARG A 88 16.83 8.79 -9.55
N LEU A 89 17.24 7.62 -10.03
CA LEU A 89 17.66 7.43 -11.43
C LEU A 89 16.59 6.80 -12.32
N VAL A 90 15.65 6.05 -11.74
CA VAL A 90 14.67 5.25 -12.49
C VAL A 90 13.28 5.63 -12.02
N LYS A 91 12.46 6.12 -12.96
CA LYS A 91 11.08 6.49 -12.69
C LYS A 91 10.18 5.27 -12.87
N THR A 92 9.52 4.86 -11.80
CA THR A 92 8.54 3.78 -11.82
C THR A 92 7.15 4.31 -12.17
N LEU A 93 6.22 3.43 -12.53
CA LEU A 93 4.82 3.83 -12.73
C LEU A 93 4.17 4.22 -11.39
N GLY A 94 4.35 3.39 -10.36
CA GLY A 94 3.74 3.61 -9.04
C GLY A 94 2.26 3.24 -8.96
N ILE A 95 1.72 2.57 -9.98
CA ILE A 95 0.31 2.16 -10.06
C ILE A 95 0.21 0.78 -10.70
N VAL A 96 -0.78 0.00 -10.28
CA VAL A 96 -1.18 -1.29 -10.86
C VAL A 96 -2.70 -1.33 -11.04
N ALA A 97 -3.18 -2.11 -12.00
CA ALA A 97 -4.60 -2.41 -12.14
C ALA A 97 -4.94 -3.68 -11.34
N GLY A 98 -5.94 -3.61 -10.47
CA GLY A 98 -6.42 -4.78 -9.71
C GLY A 98 -7.39 -5.67 -10.50
N ASP A 99 -8.03 -5.11 -11.51
CA ASP A 99 -8.89 -5.81 -12.48
C ASP A 99 -8.86 -5.06 -13.84
N ALA A 100 -9.56 -5.60 -14.84
CA ALA A 100 -9.61 -5.01 -16.17
C ALA A 100 -10.39 -3.68 -16.23
N GLU A 101 -11.36 -3.48 -15.34
CA GLU A 101 -12.22 -2.29 -15.31
C GLU A 101 -11.47 -1.05 -14.80
N CYS A 102 -10.40 -1.25 -14.02
CA CYS A 102 -9.54 -0.17 -13.52
C CYS A 102 -9.12 0.82 -14.60
N TYR A 103 -8.84 0.36 -15.82
CA TYR A 103 -8.43 1.22 -16.94
C TYR A 103 -9.53 2.20 -17.38
N GLU A 104 -10.80 1.88 -17.14
CA GLU A 104 -11.94 2.76 -17.44
C GLU A 104 -12.35 3.57 -16.21
N THR A 105 -12.43 2.95 -15.04
CA THR A 105 -12.83 3.57 -13.77
C THR A 105 -11.89 4.71 -13.36
N PHE A 106 -10.59 4.52 -13.59
CA PHE A 106 -9.52 5.45 -13.23
C PHE A 106 -8.81 6.06 -14.45
N ARG A 107 -9.48 6.11 -15.61
CA ARG A 107 -8.88 6.58 -16.89
C ARG A 107 -8.30 8.00 -16.85
N GLU A 108 -8.74 8.83 -15.89
CA GLU A 108 -8.20 10.17 -15.70
C GLU A 108 -6.81 10.20 -15.04
N LEU A 109 -6.35 9.05 -14.51
CA LEU A 109 -5.05 8.84 -13.89
C LEU A 109 -4.10 8.06 -14.82
#